data_AF-A0A957VLD4-F1
#
_entry.id   AF-A0A957VLD4-F1
#
_cell.length_a   1.000
_cell.length_b   1.000
_cell.length_c   1.000
_cell.angle_alpha   90.00
_cell.angle_beta   90.00
_cell.angle_gamma   90.00
#
_symmetry.space_group_name_H-M   'P 1'
#
loop_
_entity.id
_entity.type
_entity.pdbx_description
1 polymer ?
#
loop_
_entity_poly.entity_id
_entity_poly.type
_entity_poly.pdbx_seq_one_letter_code
_entity_poly.pdbx_strand_id
1 'polypeptide(L)'
;ELQPGILVNNRLDYQGDFVTPEQYQPSGTMMVDGKPVLWEACQTLNGSWGYHRDNLDWKPVDMLVKMLVDTVAKDGNLLLNVGPNARGEFEPRAIEALQGIGAWMRLHGRAIYGCGPSEFTPPPDCRYTQNGNRLYLHLFSWPFRHVHLPGLAHRVEYAQMLNDASEVGMHTIDPHQAALNTTMGGIGTDVLTLDLPVQKPSVAVPVVELFLKD
;
A
#
# COMPACT_ATOMS: atom_id res chain seq x y z
N GLU A 1 17.29 16.01 31.46
CA GLU A 1 17.18 15.25 30.19
C GLU A 1 17.43 16.19 29.01
N LEU A 2 17.92 15.68 27.88
CA LEU A 2 18.27 16.51 26.70
C LEU A 2 17.08 16.71 25.74
N GLN A 3 16.38 15.62 25.35
CA GLN A 3 15.24 15.65 24.41
C GLN A 3 14.20 14.58 24.77
N PRO A 4 13.18 14.90 25.58
CA PRO A 4 12.23 13.91 26.11
C PRO A 4 11.30 13.24 25.07
N GLY A 5 11.19 13.79 23.86
CA GLY A 5 10.35 13.26 22.78
C GLY A 5 11.11 12.59 21.64
N ILE A 6 12.41 12.35 21.79
CA ILE A 6 13.20 11.66 20.77
C ILE A 6 12.80 10.19 20.71
N LEU A 7 12.65 9.64 19.50
CA LEU A 7 12.43 8.21 19.29
C LEU A 7 13.78 7.51 19.08
N VAL A 8 13.94 6.36 19.71
CA VAL A 8 15.15 5.53 19.70
C VAL A 8 14.80 4.14 19.19
N ASN A 9 15.60 3.59 18.28
CA ASN A 9 15.39 2.24 17.77
C ASN A 9 15.75 1.15 18.80
N ASN A 10 15.43 -0.10 18.48
CA ASN A 10 15.70 -1.26 19.32
C ASN A 10 17.10 -1.90 19.14
N ARG A 11 18.12 -1.14 18.70
CA ARG A 11 19.45 -1.69 18.36
C ARG A 11 20.53 -1.50 19.44
N LEU A 12 20.18 -1.00 20.62
CA LEU A 12 21.14 -0.65 21.69
C LEU A 12 21.06 -1.55 22.93
N ASP A 13 20.88 -2.87 22.78
CA ASP A 13 20.61 -3.80 23.89
C ASP A 13 19.51 -3.29 24.86
N TYR A 14 18.60 -2.51 24.30
CA TYR A 14 17.47 -1.85 24.92
C TYR A 14 16.29 -2.00 23.97
N GLN A 15 15.07 -2.07 24.52
CA GLN A 15 13.87 -2.34 23.74
C GLN A 15 13.59 -1.27 22.66
N GLY A 16 13.97 -0.02 22.91
CA GLY A 16 13.66 1.11 22.02
C GLY A 16 12.16 1.44 21.97
N ASP A 17 11.82 2.41 21.15
CA ASP A 17 10.44 2.84 20.90
C ASP A 17 9.81 2.08 19.72
N PHE A 18 10.64 1.52 18.83
CA PHE A 18 10.19 0.76 17.65
C PHE A 18 11.20 -0.30 17.19
N VAL A 19 10.69 -1.33 16.53
CA VAL A 19 11.46 -2.44 15.96
C VAL A 19 11.93 -2.13 14.54
N THR A 20 13.14 -2.56 14.17
CA THR A 20 13.73 -2.25 12.86
C THR A 20 13.97 -3.49 11.97
N PRO A 21 12.94 -4.09 11.33
CA PRO A 21 13.17 -5.11 10.31
C PRO A 21 14.01 -4.54 9.15
N GLU A 22 14.98 -5.30 8.66
CA GLU A 22 15.95 -4.83 7.67
C GLU A 22 15.93 -5.72 6.43
N GLN A 23 15.75 -5.12 5.24
CA GLN A 23 15.83 -5.82 3.95
C GLN A 23 14.80 -6.97 3.74
N TYR A 24 13.72 -7.01 4.52
CA TYR A 24 12.56 -7.90 4.30
C TYR A 24 11.24 -7.21 4.66
N GLN A 25 10.11 -7.73 4.15
CA GLN A 25 8.77 -7.28 4.52
C GLN A 25 8.16 -8.25 5.55
N PRO A 26 7.74 -7.78 6.74
CA PRO A 26 6.96 -8.59 7.66
C PRO A 26 5.71 -9.19 7.01
N SER A 27 5.27 -10.37 7.44
CA SER A 27 4.06 -11.02 6.88
C SER A 27 2.75 -10.37 7.35
N GLY A 28 2.79 -9.60 8.44
CA GLY A 28 1.67 -8.86 9.02
C GLY A 28 2.19 -7.81 10.00
N THR A 29 1.28 -7.24 10.81
CA THR A 29 1.67 -6.37 11.93
C THR A 29 2.68 -7.07 12.83
N MET A 30 3.77 -6.38 13.17
CA MET A 30 4.81 -6.96 14.01
C MET A 30 4.34 -7.11 15.44
N MET A 31 4.66 -8.27 16.03
CA MET A 31 4.29 -8.63 17.39
C MET A 31 5.54 -8.96 18.21
N VAL A 32 5.63 -8.46 19.43
CA VAL A 32 6.64 -8.85 20.44
C VAL A 32 5.88 -9.21 21.71
N ASP A 33 6.16 -10.40 22.27
CA ASP A 33 5.45 -10.94 23.44
C ASP A 33 3.92 -10.91 23.31
N GLY A 34 3.42 -11.18 22.10
CA GLY A 34 1.98 -11.22 21.79
C GLY A 34 1.31 -9.85 21.70
N LYS A 35 2.07 -8.75 21.70
CA LYS A 35 1.55 -7.38 21.58
C LYS A 35 2.02 -6.71 20.29
N PRO A 36 1.18 -5.89 19.63
CA PRO A 36 1.61 -5.11 18.50
C PRO A 36 2.68 -4.11 18.94
N VAL A 37 3.69 -3.91 18.08
CA VAL A 37 4.77 -2.96 18.30
C VAL A 37 4.87 -2.01 17.13
N LEU A 38 5.31 -0.79 17.41
CA LEU A 38 5.74 0.13 16.35
C LEU A 38 6.96 -0.46 15.65
N TRP A 39 7.01 -0.31 14.33
CA TRP A 39 8.14 -0.80 13.55
C TRP A 39 8.40 0.04 12.30
N GLU A 40 9.67 0.07 11.90
CA GLU A 40 10.13 0.76 10.69
C GLU A 40 11.03 -0.18 9.89
N ALA A 41 10.59 -0.57 8.69
CA ALA A 41 11.44 -1.31 7.77
C ALA A 41 12.44 -0.38 7.11
N CYS A 42 13.73 -0.67 7.26
CA CYS A 42 14.78 -0.01 6.50
C CYS A 42 15.12 -0.83 5.25
N GLN A 43 15.09 -0.16 4.10
CA GLN A 43 15.22 -0.79 2.78
C GLN A 43 16.19 -0.01 1.89
N THR A 44 16.97 -0.73 1.10
CA THR A 44 17.89 -0.17 0.10
C THR A 44 17.25 -0.11 -1.28
N LEU A 45 17.70 0.81 -2.13
CA LEU A 45 17.27 0.85 -3.53
C LEU A 45 17.80 -0.31 -4.37
N ASN A 46 19.01 -0.82 -4.08
CA ASN A 46 19.67 -1.84 -4.90
C ASN A 46 20.34 -2.98 -4.10
N GLY A 47 20.11 -3.10 -2.80
CA GLY A 47 20.79 -4.07 -1.94
C GLY A 47 22.05 -3.54 -1.24
N SER A 48 22.50 -2.32 -1.56
CA SER A 48 23.63 -1.66 -0.90
C SER A 48 23.17 -0.42 -0.12
N TRP A 49 23.72 -0.23 1.10
CA TRP A 49 23.47 0.97 1.91
C TRP A 49 24.29 2.17 1.44
N GLY A 50 25.61 1.98 1.31
CA GLY A 50 26.52 2.94 0.70
C GLY A 50 26.51 2.85 -0.83
N TYR A 51 27.07 3.87 -1.49
CA TYR A 51 27.25 3.88 -2.94
C TYR A 51 28.06 2.66 -3.42
N HIS A 52 27.52 1.93 -4.39
CA HIS A 52 28.16 0.77 -4.99
C HIS A 52 28.05 0.86 -6.52
N ARG A 53 29.12 1.36 -7.14
CA ARG A 53 29.20 1.69 -8.59
C ARG A 53 28.70 0.59 -9.53
N ASP A 54 29.05 -0.66 -9.21
CA ASP A 54 28.85 -1.79 -10.12
C ASP A 54 27.57 -2.59 -9.79
N ASN A 55 26.79 -2.15 -8.79
CA ASN A 55 25.53 -2.80 -8.44
C ASN A 55 24.36 -2.24 -9.26
N LEU A 56 23.86 -3.09 -10.15
CA LEU A 56 22.79 -2.76 -11.08
C LEU A 56 21.45 -3.39 -10.70
N ASP A 57 21.34 -4.06 -9.55
CA ASP A 57 20.12 -4.72 -9.09
C ASP A 57 19.14 -3.74 -8.42
N TRP A 58 18.67 -2.75 -9.20
CA TRP A 58 17.81 -1.68 -8.71
C TRP A 58 16.35 -2.12 -8.65
N LYS A 59 15.70 -1.89 -7.50
CA LYS A 59 14.26 -2.10 -7.34
C LYS A 59 13.49 -1.13 -8.25
N PRO A 60 12.55 -1.62 -9.07
CA PRO A 60 11.72 -0.74 -9.89
C PRO A 60 10.74 0.07 -9.04
N VAL A 61 10.29 1.21 -9.55
CA VAL A 61 9.38 2.14 -8.84
C VAL A 61 8.11 1.45 -8.37
N ASP A 62 7.53 0.55 -9.17
CA ASP A 62 6.31 -0.15 -8.81
C ASP A 62 6.52 -1.08 -7.60
N MET A 63 7.68 -1.73 -7.50
CA MET A 63 8.05 -2.53 -6.34
C MET A 63 8.21 -1.66 -5.09
N LEU A 64 8.88 -0.51 -5.21
CA LEU A 64 9.06 0.42 -4.09
C LEU A 64 7.73 0.98 -3.57
N VAL A 65 6.81 1.33 -4.47
CA VAL A 65 5.44 1.76 -4.09
C VAL A 65 4.66 0.61 -3.45
N LYS A 66 4.71 -0.60 -4.00
CA LYS A 66 4.07 -1.78 -3.39
C LYS A 66 4.62 -2.08 -2.00
N MET A 67 5.93 -1.94 -1.79
CA MET A 67 6.55 -2.07 -0.47
C MET A 67 6.02 -1.03 0.50
N LEU A 68 5.93 0.24 0.11
CA LEU A 68 5.35 1.30 0.96
C LEU A 68 3.91 0.98 1.36
N VAL A 69 3.07 0.62 0.39
CA VAL A 69 1.66 0.25 0.64
C VAL A 69 1.56 -0.94 1.58
N ASP A 70 2.31 -2.00 1.32
CA ASP A 70 2.28 -3.23 2.13
C ASP A 70 2.79 -2.99 3.55
N THR A 71 3.75 -2.08 3.73
CA THR A 71 4.25 -1.66 5.05
C THR A 71 3.18 -0.89 5.83
N VAL A 72 2.51 0.09 5.22
CA VAL A 72 1.43 0.84 5.88
C VAL A 72 0.23 -0.05 6.20
N ALA A 73 -0.12 -0.96 5.29
CA ALA A 73 -1.19 -1.95 5.49
C ALA A 73 -0.93 -2.90 6.68
N LYS A 74 0.30 -2.92 7.20
CA LYS A 74 0.76 -3.74 8.34
C LYS A 74 1.18 -2.88 9.53
N ASP A 75 0.72 -1.63 9.58
CA ASP A 75 0.96 -0.71 10.69
C ASP A 75 2.45 -0.35 10.89
N GLY A 76 3.19 -0.21 9.79
CA GLY A 76 4.62 0.08 9.82
C GLY A 76 5.02 1.31 9.02
N ASN A 77 6.25 1.76 9.29
CA ASN A 77 6.94 2.79 8.52
C ASN A 77 7.94 2.19 7.53
N LEU A 78 8.17 2.87 6.41
CA LEU A 78 9.20 2.52 5.44
C LEU A 78 10.29 3.61 5.41
N LEU A 79 11.50 3.25 5.82
CA LEU A 79 12.70 4.06 5.66
C LEU A 79 13.48 3.61 4.42
N LEU A 80 13.45 4.42 3.37
CA LEU A 80 14.13 4.12 2.11
C LEU A 80 15.50 4.80 2.04
N ASN A 81 16.56 4.00 1.91
CA ASN A 81 17.94 4.46 1.86
C ASN A 81 18.36 4.94 0.47
N VAL A 82 19.21 5.97 0.45
CA VAL A 82 19.96 6.43 -0.73
C VAL A 82 21.41 6.61 -0.32
N GLY A 83 22.35 5.99 -1.05
CA GLY A 83 23.79 6.15 -0.82
C GLY A 83 24.41 7.17 -1.79
N PRO A 84 24.76 8.40 -1.36
CA PRO A 84 25.48 9.34 -2.21
C PRO A 84 26.86 8.80 -2.61
N ASN A 85 27.32 9.22 -3.79
CA ASN A 85 28.69 8.95 -4.24
C ASN A 85 29.71 9.76 -3.41
N ALA A 86 31.02 9.53 -3.65
CA ALA A 86 32.10 10.22 -2.94
C ALA A 86 32.15 11.75 -3.15
N ARG A 87 31.37 12.29 -4.08
CA ARG A 87 31.20 13.73 -4.32
C ARG A 87 29.97 14.31 -3.62
N GLY A 88 29.20 13.48 -2.91
CA GLY A 88 27.96 13.86 -2.24
C GLY A 88 26.73 13.91 -3.15
N GLU A 89 26.80 13.29 -4.34
CA GLU A 89 25.72 13.33 -5.32
C GLU A 89 24.91 12.01 -5.31
N PHE A 90 23.61 12.10 -5.57
CA PHE A 90 22.78 10.92 -5.85
C PHE A 90 22.98 10.44 -7.28
N GLU A 91 22.96 9.12 -7.48
CA GLU A 91 22.96 8.55 -8.82
C GLU A 91 21.66 8.88 -9.58
N PRO A 92 21.71 9.05 -10.91
CA PRO A 92 20.52 9.32 -11.72
C PRO A 92 19.38 8.32 -11.49
N ARG A 93 19.68 7.04 -11.28
CA ARG A 93 18.69 5.98 -11.01
C ARG A 93 17.99 6.16 -9.67
N ALA A 94 18.71 6.62 -8.64
CA ALA A 94 18.09 6.95 -7.35
C ALA A 94 17.14 8.15 -7.50
N ILE A 95 17.55 9.16 -8.26
CA ILE A 95 16.71 10.34 -8.54
C ILE A 95 15.44 9.92 -9.30
N GLU A 96 15.55 9.09 -10.34
CA GLU A 96 14.41 8.56 -11.08
C GLU A 96 13.46 7.77 -10.18
N ALA A 97 13.99 6.90 -9.32
CA ALA A 97 13.19 6.14 -8.36
C ALA A 97 12.41 7.06 -7.41
N LEU A 98 13.09 8.05 -6.81
CA LEU A 98 12.48 9.04 -5.92
C LEU A 98 11.44 9.91 -6.63
N GLN A 99 11.70 10.31 -7.88
CA GLN A 99 10.75 11.07 -8.70
C GLN A 99 9.51 10.24 -9.04
N GLY A 100 9.69 8.97 -9.36
CA GLY A 100 8.59 8.03 -9.62
C GLY A 100 7.71 7.83 -8.38
N ILE A 101 8.32 7.59 -7.21
CA ILE A 101 7.61 7.51 -5.93
C ILE A 101 6.90 8.84 -5.64
N GLY A 102 7.59 9.97 -5.79
CA GLY A 102 7.04 11.29 -5.56
C GLY A 102 5.85 11.62 -6.47
N ALA A 103 5.90 11.19 -7.74
CA ALA A 103 4.81 11.35 -8.68
C ALA A 103 3.58 10.53 -8.27
N TRP A 104 3.78 9.29 -7.82
CA TRP A 104 2.70 8.47 -7.29
C TRP A 104 2.11 9.05 -5.99
N MET A 105 2.96 9.47 -5.06
CA MET A 105 2.57 10.05 -3.77
C MET A 105 1.77 11.35 -3.90
N ARG A 106 2.05 12.19 -4.90
CA ARG A 106 1.24 13.40 -5.17
C ARG A 106 -0.23 13.08 -5.43
N LEU A 107 -0.49 11.94 -6.06
CA LEU A 107 -1.84 11.51 -6.44
C LEU A 107 -2.50 10.62 -5.37
N HIS A 108 -1.70 9.87 -4.60
CA HIS A 108 -2.21 8.80 -3.72
C HIS A 108 -1.84 8.96 -2.24
N GLY A 109 -1.17 10.05 -1.85
CA GLY A 109 -0.64 10.22 -0.49
C GLY A 109 -1.69 10.12 0.63
N ARG A 110 -2.97 10.40 0.33
CA ARG A 110 -4.09 10.19 1.28
C ARG A 110 -4.26 8.74 1.72
N ALA A 111 -3.86 7.78 0.88
CA ALA A 111 -3.90 6.35 1.19
C ALA A 111 -2.69 5.86 2.01
N ILE A 112 -1.75 6.76 2.34
CA ILE A 112 -0.51 6.45 3.06
C ILE A 112 -0.47 7.21 4.38
N TYR A 113 -0.53 8.54 4.33
CA TYR A 113 -0.39 9.36 5.52
C TYR A 113 -1.59 9.22 6.46
N GLY A 114 -1.32 8.88 7.73
CA GLY A 114 -2.37 8.65 8.74
C GLY A 114 -3.20 7.40 8.51
N CYS A 115 -2.83 6.57 7.53
CA CYS A 115 -3.47 5.28 7.30
C CYS A 115 -2.76 4.16 8.08
N GLY A 116 -3.49 3.08 8.29
CA GLY A 116 -2.97 1.83 8.87
C GLY A 116 -3.68 0.60 8.29
N PRO A 117 -3.64 -0.54 9.01
CA PRO A 117 -4.32 -1.77 8.60
C PRO A 117 -5.84 -1.59 8.57
N SER A 118 -6.51 -2.40 7.75
CA SER A 118 -7.97 -2.52 7.75
C SER A 118 -8.40 -3.86 8.39
N GLU A 119 -9.59 -3.88 8.98
CA GLU A 119 -10.25 -5.12 9.41
C GLU A 119 -10.83 -5.92 8.24
N PHE A 120 -11.04 -5.27 7.09
CA PHE A 120 -11.52 -5.95 5.89
C PHE A 120 -10.40 -6.76 5.23
N THR A 121 -10.76 -7.90 4.66
CA THR A 121 -9.83 -8.73 3.90
C THR A 121 -9.79 -8.26 2.44
N PRO A 122 -8.64 -7.83 1.91
CA PRO A 122 -8.54 -7.45 0.51
C PRO A 122 -8.71 -8.67 -0.41
N PRO A 123 -9.27 -8.48 -1.62
CA PRO A 123 -9.27 -9.53 -2.63
C PRO A 123 -7.84 -9.89 -3.06
N PRO A 124 -7.66 -11.00 -3.81
CA PRO A 124 -6.36 -11.37 -4.38
C PRO A 124 -5.69 -10.21 -5.12
N ASP A 125 -4.36 -10.18 -5.07
CA ASP A 125 -3.53 -9.15 -5.72
C ASP A 125 -3.86 -7.70 -5.31
N CYS A 126 -4.43 -7.52 -4.12
CA CYS A 126 -4.75 -6.21 -3.57
C CYS A 126 -4.24 -6.02 -2.14
N ARG A 127 -4.22 -4.77 -1.69
CA ARG A 127 -4.01 -4.38 -0.29
C ARG A 127 -5.02 -3.34 0.14
N TYR A 128 -5.33 -3.33 1.43
CA TYR A 128 -6.07 -2.25 2.05
C TYR A 128 -5.17 -1.42 2.95
N THR A 129 -5.34 -0.10 2.86
CA THR A 129 -5.00 0.80 3.96
C THR A 129 -6.26 1.56 4.35
N GLN A 130 -6.35 2.00 5.59
CA GLN A 130 -7.55 2.65 6.10
C GLN A 130 -7.23 3.83 7.00
N ASN A 131 -8.03 4.89 6.90
CA ASN A 131 -8.03 6.02 7.82
C ASN A 131 -9.49 6.40 8.13
N GLY A 132 -9.97 6.07 9.34
CA GLY A 132 -11.36 6.26 9.72
C GLY A 132 -12.32 5.56 8.76
N ASN A 133 -13.28 6.30 8.21
CA ASN A 133 -14.27 5.83 7.23
C ASN A 133 -13.79 5.92 5.77
N ARG A 134 -12.48 6.08 5.54
CA ARG A 134 -11.86 6.01 4.21
C ARG A 134 -11.06 4.73 4.09
N LEU A 135 -11.52 3.82 3.24
CA LEU A 135 -10.84 2.58 2.89
C LEU A 135 -10.19 2.73 1.51
N TYR A 136 -8.92 2.37 1.40
CA TYR A 136 -8.15 2.50 0.16
C TYR A 136 -7.81 1.12 -0.38
N LEU A 137 -8.39 0.77 -1.53
CA LEU A 137 -8.09 -0.46 -2.26
C LEU A 137 -6.92 -0.22 -3.21
N HIS A 138 -5.75 -0.77 -2.88
CA HIS A 138 -4.55 -0.74 -3.72
C HIS A 138 -4.53 -1.96 -4.64
N LEU A 139 -4.55 -1.73 -5.96
CA LEU A 139 -4.61 -2.77 -6.99
C LEU A 139 -3.20 -3.11 -7.48
N PHE A 140 -2.59 -4.21 -6.99
CA PHE A 140 -1.25 -4.61 -7.43
C PHE A 140 -1.27 -5.27 -8.81
N SER A 141 -2.39 -5.92 -9.14
CA SER A 141 -2.73 -6.38 -10.48
C SER A 141 -3.98 -5.65 -10.96
N TRP A 142 -3.99 -5.19 -12.21
CA TRP A 142 -5.16 -4.51 -12.78
C TRP A 142 -6.16 -5.54 -13.32
N PRO A 143 -7.39 -5.60 -12.80
CA PRO A 143 -8.34 -6.62 -13.21
C PRO A 143 -9.01 -6.26 -14.54
N PHE A 144 -9.59 -7.27 -15.20
CA PHE A 144 -10.50 -7.02 -16.31
C PHE A 144 -11.88 -6.64 -15.78
N ARG A 145 -12.20 -5.34 -15.86
CA ARG A 145 -13.52 -4.73 -15.58
C ARG A 145 -14.07 -4.80 -14.16
N HIS A 146 -13.81 -5.86 -13.41
CA HIS A 146 -14.48 -6.07 -12.14
C HIS A 146 -13.49 -6.46 -11.04
N VAL A 147 -13.73 -5.95 -9.84
CA VAL A 147 -13.12 -6.46 -8.61
C VAL A 147 -14.21 -6.67 -7.58
N HIS A 148 -14.14 -7.81 -6.89
CA HIS A 148 -15.12 -8.21 -5.89
C HIS A 148 -14.55 -8.03 -4.50
N LEU A 149 -15.29 -7.34 -3.64
CA LEU A 149 -14.89 -6.96 -2.30
C LEU A 149 -15.81 -7.66 -1.29
N PRO A 150 -15.41 -8.83 -0.75
CA PRO A 150 -16.19 -9.53 0.26
C PRO A 150 -16.30 -8.71 1.56
N GLY A 151 -17.44 -8.81 2.24
CA GLY A 151 -17.70 -8.14 3.52
C GLY A 151 -18.06 -6.66 3.40
N LEU A 152 -18.18 -6.13 2.17
CA LEU A 152 -18.39 -4.72 1.89
C LEU A 152 -19.73 -4.42 1.21
N ALA A 153 -20.62 -5.40 1.05
CA ALA A 153 -21.95 -5.12 0.51
C ALA A 153 -22.67 -4.15 1.45
N HIS A 154 -23.28 -3.13 0.86
CA HIS A 154 -24.02 -2.09 1.58
C HIS A 154 -23.21 -1.27 2.61
N ARG A 155 -21.90 -1.49 2.76
CA ARG A 155 -21.02 -0.72 3.67
C ARG A 155 -20.38 0.49 3.02
N VAL A 156 -20.34 0.54 1.69
CA VAL A 156 -19.73 1.64 0.92
C VAL A 156 -20.83 2.53 0.37
N GLU A 157 -20.73 3.84 0.61
CA GLU A 157 -21.63 4.86 0.05
C GLU A 157 -21.18 5.35 -1.31
N TYR A 158 -19.87 5.47 -1.49
CA TYR A 158 -19.26 6.06 -2.68
C TYR A 158 -17.88 5.48 -2.95
N ALA A 159 -17.50 5.40 -4.23
CA ALA A 159 -16.19 4.93 -4.66
C ALA A 159 -15.65 5.83 -5.77
N GLN A 160 -14.36 6.13 -5.72
CA GLN A 160 -13.67 6.90 -6.76
C GLN A 160 -12.23 6.42 -6.97
N MET A 161 -11.70 6.65 -8.16
CA MET A 161 -10.27 6.55 -8.43
C MET A 161 -9.55 7.66 -7.66
N LEU A 162 -8.56 7.30 -6.84
CA LEU A 162 -7.89 8.27 -5.98
C LEU A 162 -7.07 9.30 -6.78
N ASN A 163 -6.53 8.91 -7.94
CA ASN A 163 -5.64 9.73 -8.74
C ASN A 163 -6.32 10.89 -9.47
N ASP A 164 -7.61 10.78 -9.79
CA ASP A 164 -8.33 11.78 -10.60
C ASP A 164 -9.78 12.03 -10.15
N ALA A 165 -10.23 11.38 -9.08
CA ALA A 165 -11.59 11.46 -8.54
C ALA A 165 -12.68 11.00 -9.53
N SER A 166 -12.34 10.22 -10.56
CA SER A 166 -13.34 9.58 -11.41
C SER A 166 -14.17 8.60 -10.59
N GLU A 167 -15.49 8.74 -10.66
CA GLU A 167 -16.42 7.85 -9.97
C GLU A 167 -16.26 6.40 -10.47
N VAL A 168 -16.31 5.45 -9.53
CA VAL A 168 -16.24 4.02 -9.79
C VAL A 168 -17.63 3.43 -9.59
N GLY A 169 -18.15 2.76 -10.62
CA GLY A 169 -19.46 2.09 -10.54
C GLY A 169 -19.45 0.99 -9.49
N MET A 170 -20.57 0.85 -8.77
CA MET A 170 -20.72 -0.10 -7.67
C MET A 170 -22.04 -0.85 -7.80
N HIS A 171 -22.00 -2.17 -7.65
CA HIS A 171 -23.22 -2.96 -7.61
C HIS A 171 -23.04 -4.24 -6.78
N THR A 172 -24.15 -4.73 -6.22
CA THR A 172 -24.24 -6.06 -5.61
C THR A 172 -24.94 -6.99 -6.59
N ILE A 173 -24.49 -8.24 -6.68
CA ILE A 173 -25.09 -9.25 -7.56
C ILE A 173 -25.98 -10.15 -6.71
N ASP A 174 -27.20 -10.41 -7.15
CA ASP A 174 -28.10 -11.35 -6.46
C ASP A 174 -27.40 -12.72 -6.32
N PRO A 175 -27.23 -13.23 -5.09
CA PRO A 175 -26.60 -14.53 -4.83
C PRO A 175 -27.27 -15.70 -5.56
N HIS A 176 -28.55 -15.58 -5.89
CA HIS A 176 -29.33 -16.59 -6.59
C HIS A 176 -29.35 -16.37 -8.12
N GLN A 177 -28.70 -15.34 -8.63
CA GLN A 177 -28.60 -15.08 -10.06
C GLN A 177 -27.82 -16.20 -10.76
N ALA A 178 -28.46 -16.86 -11.71
CA ALA A 178 -27.79 -17.84 -12.56
C ALA A 178 -26.84 -17.14 -13.53
N ALA A 179 -25.61 -17.66 -13.67
CA ALA A 179 -24.69 -17.21 -14.71
C ALA A 179 -25.25 -17.58 -16.09
N LEU A 180 -25.28 -16.62 -17.02
CA LEU A 180 -25.77 -16.85 -18.38
C LEU A 180 -25.05 -15.95 -19.38
N ASN A 181 -24.25 -16.55 -20.28
CA ASN A 181 -23.50 -15.86 -21.33
C ASN A 181 -22.72 -14.65 -20.81
N THR A 182 -23.28 -13.44 -20.93
CA THR A 182 -22.69 -12.16 -20.50
C THR A 182 -23.13 -11.71 -19.11
N THR A 183 -23.96 -12.49 -18.42
CA THR A 183 -24.50 -12.19 -17.09
C THR A 183 -23.72 -12.97 -16.04
N MET A 184 -23.13 -12.25 -15.07
CA MET A 184 -22.39 -12.85 -13.97
C MET A 184 -23.32 -13.64 -13.05
N GLY A 185 -22.90 -14.81 -12.59
CA GLY A 185 -23.64 -15.53 -11.53
C GLY A 185 -23.47 -14.83 -10.18
N GLY A 186 -24.34 -15.14 -9.22
CA GLY A 186 -24.21 -14.67 -7.84
C GLY A 186 -22.84 -15.01 -7.24
N ILE A 187 -22.20 -14.03 -6.59
CA ILE A 187 -20.83 -14.14 -6.05
C ILE A 187 -20.82 -14.23 -4.51
N GLY A 188 -21.99 -14.13 -3.88
CA GLY A 188 -22.18 -14.20 -2.43
C GLY A 188 -23.15 -13.12 -1.94
N THR A 189 -23.70 -13.30 -0.74
CA THR A 189 -24.69 -12.39 -0.13
C THR A 189 -24.10 -11.08 0.39
N ASP A 190 -22.79 -11.03 0.60
CA ASP A 190 -22.08 -9.88 1.18
C ASP A 190 -20.85 -9.52 0.33
N VAL A 191 -21.06 -9.27 -0.96
CA VAL A 191 -19.99 -8.89 -1.90
C VAL A 191 -20.38 -7.61 -2.63
N LEU A 192 -19.49 -6.60 -2.55
CA LEU A 192 -19.55 -5.42 -3.39
C LEU A 192 -18.71 -5.63 -4.65
N THR A 193 -19.28 -5.40 -5.83
CA THR A 193 -18.53 -5.40 -7.10
C THR A 193 -18.28 -3.97 -7.54
N LEU A 194 -17.02 -3.67 -7.86
CA LEU A 194 -16.63 -2.41 -8.49
C LEU A 194 -16.50 -2.60 -10.01
N ASP A 195 -16.94 -1.60 -10.75
CA ASP A 195 -16.78 -1.50 -12.21
C ASP A 195 -15.58 -0.59 -12.55
N LEU A 196 -14.53 -1.20 -13.09
CA LEU A 196 -13.28 -0.57 -13.47
C LEU A 196 -13.13 -0.47 -14.99
N PRO A 197 -12.42 0.55 -15.52
CA PRO A 197 -12.11 0.60 -16.94
C PRO A 197 -11.18 -0.53 -17.35
N VAL A 198 -11.26 -0.94 -18.62
CA VAL A 198 -10.34 -1.95 -19.18
C VAL A 198 -8.90 -1.43 -19.17
N GLN A 199 -8.72 -0.14 -19.48
CA GLN A 199 -7.40 0.49 -19.47
C GLN A 199 -6.97 0.84 -18.04
N LYS A 200 -5.82 0.29 -17.62
CA LYS A 200 -5.17 0.66 -16.37
C LYS A 200 -4.79 2.16 -16.40
N PRO A 201 -5.06 2.94 -15.35
CA PRO A 201 -4.53 4.29 -15.20
C PRO A 201 -3.00 4.32 -15.30
N SER A 202 -2.43 5.39 -15.85
CA SER A 202 -0.98 5.53 -16.04
C SER A 202 -0.25 5.91 -14.73
N VAL A 203 -0.37 5.03 -13.73
CA VAL A 203 0.24 5.15 -12.40
C VAL A 203 0.79 3.79 -11.98
N ALA A 204 1.79 3.79 -11.08
CA ALA A 204 2.43 2.55 -10.62
C ALA A 204 1.43 1.57 -10.00
N VAL A 205 0.75 1.99 -8.92
CA VAL A 205 -0.31 1.23 -8.23
C VAL A 205 -1.60 2.05 -8.23
N PRO A 206 -2.62 1.69 -9.02
CA PRO A 206 -3.92 2.36 -8.95
C PRO A 206 -4.58 2.12 -7.59
N VAL A 207 -5.28 3.14 -7.08
CA VAL A 207 -6.00 3.06 -5.81
C VAL A 207 -7.44 3.52 -6.00
N VAL A 208 -8.38 2.74 -5.48
CA VAL A 208 -9.78 3.16 -5.32
C VAL A 208 -9.98 3.62 -3.88
N GLU A 209 -10.52 4.82 -3.71
CA GLU A 209 -10.96 5.36 -2.43
C GLU A 209 -12.43 5.00 -2.22
N LEU A 210 -12.73 4.26 -1.16
CA LEU A 210 -14.04 3.80 -0.75
C LEU A 210 -14.49 4.58 0.49
N PHE A 211 -15.69 5.14 0.41
CA PHE A 211 -16.30 5.93 1.48
C PHE A 211 -17.21 4.98 2.25
N LEU A 212 -16.77 4.57 3.44
CA LEU A 212 -17.54 3.69 4.31
C LEU A 212 -18.69 4.48 4.97
N LYS A 213 -19.81 3.80 5.17
CA LYS A 213 -20.90 4.27 6.04
C LYS A 213 -20.43 4.34 7.49
N ASP A 214 -20.96 5.33 8.21
CA ASP A 214 -20.79 5.45 9.66
C ASP A 214 -21.58 4.37 10.42
#